data_AF-A0A840IJR1-F1
#
_entry.id   AF-A0A840IJR1-F1
#
_cell.length_a   1.000
_cell.length_b   1.000
_cell.length_c   1.000
_cell.angle_alpha   90.00
_cell.angle_beta   90.00
_cell.angle_gamma   90.00
#
_symmetry.space_group_name_H-M   'P 1'
#
loop_
_entity.id
_entity.type
_entity.pdbx_description
1 polymer ?
#
loop_
_entity_poly.entity_id
_entity_poly.type
_entity_poly.pdbx_seq_one_letter_code
_entity_poly.pdbx_strand_id
1 'polypeptide(L)'
;MRHKTTRLLTTLVATSLVLLLSAPVALAGIDHGGVSGEGTYGETTDRVVTNFGFAVIAFFPLLIFVLSMLQWKLDKRRDARKAAVKARAKNGEWKGGW
;
A
#
# COMPACT_ATOMS: atom_id res chain seq x y z
N MET A 1 -9.58 -29.93 46.77
CA MET A 1 -10.41 -30.03 45.55
C MET A 1 -11.25 -28.78 45.23
N ARG A 2 -11.91 -28.12 46.20
CA ARG A 2 -12.76 -26.91 45.97
C ARG A 2 -12.07 -25.73 45.24
N HIS A 3 -10.79 -25.46 45.46
CA HIS A 3 -10.10 -24.37 44.76
C HIS A 3 -9.90 -24.63 43.25
N LYS A 4 -9.79 -25.90 42.83
CA LYS A 4 -9.66 -26.26 41.41
C LYS A 4 -10.99 -26.04 40.69
N THR A 5 -12.12 -26.42 41.31
CA THR A 5 -13.45 -26.22 40.74
C THR A 5 -13.83 -24.74 40.67
N THR A 6 -13.49 -23.93 41.68
CA THR A 6 -13.72 -22.48 41.62
C THR A 6 -12.91 -21.82 40.50
N ARG A 7 -11.63 -22.17 40.32
CA ARG A 7 -10.80 -21.65 39.22
C ARG A 7 -11.36 -22.03 37.85
N LEU A 8 -11.77 -23.29 37.68
CA LEU A 8 -12.40 -23.78 36.44
C LEU A 8 -13.70 -23.02 36.12
N LEU A 9 -14.56 -22.82 37.12
CA LEU A 9 -15.80 -22.04 36.96
C LEU A 9 -15.49 -20.59 36.59
N THR A 10 -14.50 -19.98 37.22
CA THR A 10 -14.12 -18.58 36.94
C THR A 10 -13.57 -18.44 35.52
N THR A 11 -12.73 -19.38 35.06
CA THR A 11 -12.21 -19.38 33.69
C THR A 11 -13.32 -19.61 32.67
N LEU A 12 -14.26 -20.52 32.97
CA LEU A 12 -15.37 -20.81 32.06
C LEU A 12 -16.27 -19.58 31.89
N VAL A 13 -16.62 -18.92 33.01
CA VAL A 13 -17.42 -17.70 33.00
C VAL A 13 -16.69 -16.56 32.29
N ALA A 14 -15.39 -16.37 32.55
CA ALA A 14 -14.59 -15.34 31.88
C ALA A 14 -14.50 -15.59 30.36
N THR A 15 -14.25 -16.83 29.93
CA THR A 15 -14.23 -17.19 28.51
C THR A 15 -15.60 -17.01 27.86
N SER A 16 -16.68 -17.41 28.53
CA SER A 16 -18.05 -17.16 28.05
C SER A 16 -18.36 -15.67 27.92
N LEU A 17 -17.93 -14.84 28.88
CA LEU A 17 -18.11 -13.38 28.81
C LEU A 17 -17.33 -12.78 27.64
N VAL A 18 -16.08 -13.20 27.44
CA VAL A 18 -15.28 -12.74 26.29
C VAL A 18 -15.94 -13.14 24.97
N LEU A 19 -16.43 -14.38 24.87
CA LEU A 19 -17.17 -14.85 23.69
C LEU A 19 -18.43 -14.01 23.45
N LEU A 20 -19.24 -13.76 24.49
CA LEU A 20 -20.46 -12.95 24.41
C LEU A 20 -20.18 -11.50 24.01
N LEU A 21 -19.11 -10.90 24.53
CA LEU A 21 -18.72 -9.52 24.19
C LEU A 21 -18.11 -9.43 22.79
N SER A 22 -17.47 -10.49 22.30
CA SER A 22 -16.94 -10.57 20.93
C SER A 22 -17.98 -11.03 19.89
N ALA A 23 -19.15 -11.50 20.34
CA ALA A 23 -20.20 -12.01 19.48
C ALA A 23 -20.70 -10.98 18.45
N PRO A 24 -20.92 -9.69 18.78
CA PRO A 24 -21.34 -8.69 17.80
C PRO A 24 -20.33 -8.51 16.66
N VAL A 25 -19.02 -8.68 16.92
CA VAL A 25 -17.97 -8.57 15.89
C VAL A 25 -18.00 -9.76 14.93
N ALA A 26 -18.31 -10.96 15.43
CA ALA A 26 -18.49 -12.16 14.59
C ALA A 26 -19.81 -12.12 13.80
N LEU A 27 -20.84 -11.48 14.35
CA LEU A 27 -22.16 -11.32 13.74
C LEU A 27 -22.27 -10.10 12.81
N ALA A 28 -21.37 -9.12 12.92
CA ALA A 28 -21.35 -7.92 12.07
C ALA A 28 -21.07 -8.22 10.58
N GLY A 29 -20.62 -9.43 10.24
CA GLY A 29 -20.50 -9.91 8.85
C GLY A 29 -21.75 -10.64 8.35
N ILE A 30 -22.87 -10.58 9.08
CA ILE A 30 -24.15 -11.22 8.71
C ILE A 30 -25.18 -10.13 8.43
N ASP A 31 -25.09 -9.49 7.26
CA ASP A 31 -26.17 -8.67 6.71
C ASP A 31 -26.89 -9.42 5.58
N HIS A 32 -28.22 -9.39 5.63
CA HIS A 32 -29.28 -9.76 4.67
C HIS A 32 -29.08 -10.84 3.57
N GLY A 33 -28.01 -11.65 3.57
CA GLY A 33 -27.73 -12.64 2.53
C GLY A 33 -26.75 -13.77 2.91
N GLY A 34 -26.07 -13.72 4.06
CA GLY A 34 -25.20 -14.80 4.54
C GLY A 34 -23.95 -14.29 5.26
N VAL A 35 -23.04 -15.20 5.63
CA VAL A 35 -21.68 -14.85 6.09
C VAL A 35 -20.88 -14.40 4.87
N SER A 36 -20.98 -13.13 4.50
CA SER A 36 -20.19 -12.61 3.41
C SER A 36 -18.75 -12.45 3.91
N GLY A 37 -17.80 -13.16 3.29
CA GLY A 37 -16.37 -13.11 3.60
C GLY A 37 -15.72 -11.80 3.19
N GLU A 38 -16.36 -10.68 3.51
CA GLU A 38 -15.97 -9.33 3.15
C GLU A 38 -14.79 -8.91 4.02
N GLY A 39 -13.68 -8.55 3.39
CA GLY A 39 -12.57 -7.92 4.11
C GLY A 39 -12.98 -6.56 4.69
N THR A 40 -12.05 -5.85 5.33
CA THR A 40 -12.29 -4.52 5.94
C THR A 40 -12.78 -3.43 4.98
N TYR A 41 -12.80 -3.71 3.67
CA TYR A 41 -13.25 -2.83 2.61
C TYR A 41 -14.76 -2.96 2.29
N GLY A 42 -15.44 -3.98 2.84
CA GLY A 42 -16.85 -4.28 2.59
C GLY A 42 -17.12 -5.02 1.28
N GLU A 43 -18.40 -5.13 0.91
CA GLU A 43 -18.86 -5.90 -0.24
C GLU A 43 -18.20 -5.41 -1.54
N THR A 44 -17.50 -6.34 -2.21
CA THR A 44 -16.91 -6.09 -3.53
C THR A 44 -18.00 -6.16 -4.59
N THR A 45 -18.76 -5.07 -4.70
CA THR A 45 -19.80 -4.92 -5.73
C THR A 45 -19.18 -4.74 -7.11
N ASP A 46 -19.92 -5.12 -8.16
CA ASP A 46 -19.51 -4.96 -9.57
C ASP A 46 -19.05 -3.52 -9.90
N ARG A 47 -19.68 -2.53 -9.27
CA ARG A 47 -19.31 -1.11 -9.39
C ARG A 47 -17.92 -0.81 -8.85
N VAL A 48 -17.55 -1.38 -7.71
CA VAL A 48 -16.22 -1.19 -7.08
C VAL A 48 -15.15 -1.78 -7.99
N VAL A 49 -15.36 -3.00 -8.48
CA VAL A 49 -14.42 -3.69 -9.38
C VAL A 49 -14.26 -2.92 -10.69
N THR A 50 -15.37 -2.49 -11.28
CA THR A 50 -15.37 -1.72 -12.53
C THR A 50 -14.63 -0.39 -12.39
N ASN A 51 -14.92 0.37 -11.34
CA ASN A 51 -14.23 1.64 -11.08
C ASN A 51 -12.74 1.44 -10.80
N PHE A 52 -12.37 0.39 -10.07
CA PHE A 52 -10.97 0.04 -9.86
C PHE A 52 -10.28 -0.31 -11.18
N GLY A 53 -10.92 -1.07 -12.06
CA GLY A 53 -10.43 -1.36 -13.40
C GLY A 53 -10.15 -0.09 -14.21
N PHE A 54 -11.07 0.87 -14.23
CA PHE A 54 -10.85 2.16 -14.90
C PHE A 54 -9.69 2.95 -14.28
N ALA A 55 -9.57 2.95 -12.96
CA ALA A 55 -8.48 3.61 -12.27
C ALA A 55 -7.12 3.01 -12.68
N VAL A 56 -7.02 1.69 -12.77
CA VAL A 56 -5.80 1.00 -13.18
C VAL A 56 -5.44 1.32 -14.64
N ILE A 57 -6.42 1.30 -15.55
CA ILE A 57 -6.23 1.64 -16.97
C ILE A 57 -5.70 3.07 -17.13
N ALA A 58 -6.23 4.03 -16.37
CA ALA A 58 -5.78 5.42 -16.43
C ALA A 58 -4.43 5.65 -15.70
N PHE A 59 -4.19 4.92 -14.61
CA PHE A 59 -3.03 5.12 -13.74
C PHE A 59 -1.71 4.78 -14.44
N PHE A 60 -1.61 3.64 -15.11
CA PHE A 60 -0.34 3.20 -15.69
C PHE A 60 0.20 4.14 -16.77
N PRO A 61 -0.59 4.56 -17.78
CA PRO A 61 -0.13 5.54 -18.77
C PRO A 61 0.29 6.86 -18.13
N LEU A 62 -0.47 7.33 -17.15
CA LEU A 62 -0.18 8.59 -16.45
C LEU A 62 1.11 8.47 -15.63
N LEU A 63 1.32 7.35 -14.94
CA LEU A 63 2.55 7.08 -14.19
C LEU A 63 3.76 7.04 -15.12
N ILE A 64 3.68 6.30 -16.23
CA ILE A 64 4.76 6.21 -17.22
C ILE A 64 5.07 7.59 -17.78
N PHE A 65 4.05 8.39 -18.09
CA PHE A 65 4.21 9.75 -18.58
C PHE A 65 4.95 10.65 -17.57
N VAL A 66 4.53 10.63 -16.30
CA VAL A 66 5.17 11.40 -15.23
C VAL A 66 6.62 10.97 -15.03
N LEU A 67 6.89 9.67 -14.97
CA LEU A 67 8.25 9.14 -14.80
C LEU A 67 9.13 9.49 -16.01
N SER A 68 8.60 9.41 -17.23
CA SER A 68 9.30 9.80 -18.45
C SER A 68 9.66 11.29 -18.44
N MET A 69 8.74 12.15 -18.04
CA MET A 69 8.99 13.59 -17.93
C MET A 69 10.05 13.90 -16.86
N LEU A 70 10.00 13.18 -15.73
CA LEU A 70 10.98 13.32 -14.66
C LEU A 70 12.38 12.89 -15.11
N GLN A 71 12.48 11.73 -15.79
CA GLN A 71 13.72 11.24 -16.39
C GLN A 71 14.30 12.27 -17.38
N TRP A 72 13.48 12.79 -18.29
CA TRP A 72 13.91 13.81 -19.25
C TRP A 72 14.48 15.06 -18.57
N LYS A 73 13.82 15.53 -17.51
CA LYS A 73 14.30 16.70 -16.74
C LYS A 73 15.66 16.43 -16.08
N LEU A 74 15.88 15.22 -15.56
CA LEU A 74 17.15 14.83 -14.95
C LEU A 74 18.26 14.69 -15.99
N ASP A 75 17.96 14.09 -17.14
CA ASP A 75 18.91 13.98 -18.25
C ASP A 75 19.34 15.36 -18.76
N LYS A 76 18.39 16.29 -18.93
CA LYS A 76 18.71 17.67 -19.32
C LYS A 76 19.64 18.36 -18.32
N ARG A 77 19.45 18.14 -17.02
CA ARG A 77 20.35 18.68 -15.98
C ARG A 77 21.74 18.03 -16.03
N ARG A 78 21.80 16.71 -16.22
CA ARG A 78 23.06 15.98 -16.36
C ARG A 78 23.84 16.47 -17.58
N ASP A 79 23.17 16.63 -18.70
CA ASP A 79 23.80 16.98 -19.96
C ASP A 79 24.27 18.44 -19.95
N ALA A 80 23.53 19.35 -19.31
CA ALA A 80 24.00 20.72 -19.04
C ALA A 80 25.28 20.75 -18.20
N ARG A 81 25.39 19.89 -17.17
CA ARG A 81 26.62 19.76 -16.35
C ARG A 81 27.78 19.22 -17.16
N LYS A 82 27.57 18.16 -17.96
CA LYS A 82 28.58 17.59 -18.85
C LYS A 82 29.07 18.61 -19.89
N ALA A 83 28.15 19.37 -20.48
CA ALA A 83 28.48 20.43 -21.43
C ALA A 83 29.34 21.53 -20.80
N ALA A 84 29.01 21.96 -19.57
CA ALA A 84 29.80 22.95 -18.84
C ALA A 84 31.23 22.45 -18.54
N VAL A 85 31.39 21.18 -18.12
CA VAL A 85 32.70 20.56 -17.90
C VAL A 85 33.49 20.48 -19.21
N LYS A 86 32.87 20.02 -20.31
CA LYS A 86 33.52 19.93 -21.62
C LYS A 86 33.94 21.31 -22.15
N ALA A 87 33.11 22.33 -21.94
CA ALA A 87 33.45 23.71 -22.32
C ALA A 87 34.67 24.23 -21.54
N ARG A 88 34.76 23.94 -20.23
CA ARG A 88 35.94 24.27 -19.41
C ARG A 88 37.20 23.54 -19.89
N ALA A 89 37.09 22.24 -20.16
CA ALA A 89 38.20 21.44 -20.68
C ALA A 89 38.71 21.95 -22.03
N LYS A 90 37.81 22.40 -22.91
CA LYS A 90 38.17 22.98 -24.21
C LYS A 90 38.85 24.35 -24.10
N ASN A 91 38.56 25.10 -23.03
CA ASN A 91 38.94 26.51 -22.92
C ASN A 91 40.29 26.79 -22.23
N GLY A 92 41.05 25.81 -21.72
CA GLY A 92 42.30 26.22 -21.08
C GLY A 92 43.33 25.21 -20.56
N GLU A 93 43.10 23.91 -20.46
CA GLU A 93 44.13 23.00 -19.92
C GLU A 93 44.22 21.69 -20.68
N TRP A 94 44.79 21.75 -21.89
CA TRP A 94 45.77 20.73 -22.26
C TRP A 94 47.10 21.14 -21.64
N LYS A 95 47.41 20.58 -20.47
CA LYS A 95 48.78 20.51 -19.93
C LYS A 95 49.17 19.05 -20.01
N GLY A 96 49.95 18.69 -21.02
CA GLY A 96 50.32 17.30 -21.29
C GLY A 96 51.07 16.62 -20.15
N GLY A 97 51.17 15.30 -20.21
CA GLY A 97 52.11 14.51 -19.41
C GLY A 97 51.74 13.04 -19.28
N TRP A 98 52.36 12.22 -20.16
CA TRP A 98 52.43 10.75 -20.26
C TRP A 98 51.15 9.97 -20.55
#